data_AF-A0A4U8TEE7-F1
#
_entry.id   AF-A0A4U8TEE7-F1
#
_cell.length_a   1.000
_cell.length_b   1.000
_cell.length_c   1.000
_cell.angle_alpha   90.00
_cell.angle_beta   90.00
_cell.angle_gamma   90.00
#
_symmetry.space_group_name_H-M   'P 1'
#
loop_
_entity.id
_entity.type
_entity.pdbx_description
1 polymer ?
#
loop_
_entity_poly.entity_id
_entity_poly.type
_entity_poly.pdbx_seq_one_letter_code
_entity_poly.pdbx_strand_id
1 'polypeptide(L)'
;MMVLDSSQSSLDDIKQVIDRMFDEYERLDPDKQKIKNILIALSLHVNAEKDIIINTQKRFQDKHPELEIELEKAVKKGLDNRGLKK
;
A
#
# COMPACT_ATOMS: atom_id res chain seq x y z
N MET A 1 -5.05 -14.46 4.48
CA MET A 1 -4.59 -14.01 3.13
C MET A 1 -5.06 -12.58 2.99
N MET A 2 -4.16 -11.58 2.99
CA MET A 2 -4.59 -10.19 2.83
C MET A 2 -5.17 -10.01 1.42
N VAL A 3 -6.18 -9.17 1.27
CA VAL A 3 -6.80 -8.84 -0.03
C VAL A 3 -5.75 -8.32 -1.04
N LEU A 4 -4.65 -7.74 -0.54
CA LEU A 4 -3.50 -7.30 -1.34
C LEU A 4 -2.63 -8.45 -1.90
N ASP A 5 -2.76 -9.67 -1.39
CA ASP A 5 -2.04 -10.86 -1.88
C ASP A 5 -2.86 -11.68 -2.88
N SER A 6 -4.18 -11.45 -2.97
CA SER A 6 -5.07 -12.16 -3.87
C SER A 6 -5.15 -11.44 -5.22
N SER A 7 -4.68 -12.07 -6.29
CA SER A 7 -4.78 -11.52 -7.65
C SER A 7 -6.22 -11.35 -8.16
N GLN A 8 -7.22 -11.86 -7.43
CA GLN A 8 -8.63 -11.80 -7.79
C GLN A 8 -9.36 -10.58 -7.19
N SER A 9 -8.75 -9.84 -6.26
CA SER A 9 -9.38 -8.69 -5.62
C SER A 9 -9.66 -7.58 -6.62
N SER A 10 -10.88 -7.04 -6.64
CA SER A 10 -11.22 -5.88 -7.47
C SER A 10 -10.62 -4.59 -6.91
N LEU A 11 -10.63 -3.51 -7.69
CA LEU A 11 -10.21 -2.20 -7.20
C LEU A 11 -11.02 -1.75 -5.96
N ASP A 12 -12.32 -2.04 -5.94
CA ASP A 12 -13.18 -1.65 -4.82
C ASP A 12 -12.92 -2.47 -3.56
N ASP A 13 -12.52 -3.73 -3.71
CA ASP A 13 -12.06 -4.56 -2.57
C ASP A 13 -10.77 -3.98 -1.97
N ILE A 14 -9.83 -3.55 -2.83
CA ILE A 14 -8.58 -2.93 -2.38
C ILE A 14 -8.88 -1.62 -1.64
N LYS A 15 -9.74 -0.75 -2.19
CA LYS A 15 -10.15 0.51 -1.53
C LYS A 15 -10.72 0.24 -0.14
N GLN A 16 -11.70 -0.66 -0.05
CA GLN A 16 -12.35 -0.99 1.23
C GLN A 16 -11.37 -1.52 2.27
N VAL A 17 -10.39 -2.34 1.86
CA VAL A 17 -9.40 -2.88 2.80
C VAL A 17 -8.42 -1.82 3.26
N ILE A 18 -7.96 -0.94 2.37
CA ILE A 18 -7.11 0.18 2.74
C ILE A 18 -7.84 1.11 3.72
N ASP A 19 -9.11 1.42 3.45
CA ASP A 19 -9.90 2.28 4.33
C ASP A 19 -10.10 1.66 5.71
N ARG A 20 -10.53 0.39 5.78
CA ARG A 20 -10.66 -0.32 7.07
C ARG A 20 -9.33 -0.41 7.83
N MET A 21 -8.22 -0.61 7.13
CA MET A 21 -6.90 -0.64 7.76
C MET A 21 -6.56 0.71 8.40
N PHE A 22 -6.92 1.82 7.75
CA PHE A 22 -6.71 3.14 8.34
C PHE A 22 -7.71 3.49 9.44
N ASP A 23 -8.94 2.97 9.38
CA ASP A 23 -9.91 3.12 10.49
C ASP A 23 -9.40 2.44 11.76
N GLU A 24 -8.71 1.31 11.62
CA GLU A 24 -8.12 0.57 12.74
C GLU A 24 -6.64 0.91 12.99
N TYR A 25 -6.10 1.95 12.37
CA TYR A 25 -4.66 2.20 12.31
C TYR A 25 -3.99 2.24 13.69
N GLU A 26 -4.56 3.02 14.60
CA GLU A 26 -4.05 3.22 15.95
C GLU A 26 -4.08 1.91 16.76
N ARG A 27 -5.05 1.04 16.47
CA ARG A 27 -5.16 -0.28 17.11
C ARG A 27 -4.15 -1.26 16.53
N LEU A 28 -3.91 -1.19 15.22
CA LEU A 28 -2.98 -2.07 14.52
C LEU A 28 -1.51 -1.76 14.83
N ASP A 29 -1.23 -0.50 15.19
CA ASP A 29 0.12 0.03 15.50
C ASP A 29 1.20 -0.56 14.57
N PRO A 30 1.06 -0.35 13.24
CA PRO A 30 1.94 -1.01 12.29
C PRO A 30 3.33 -0.40 12.36
N ASP A 31 4.34 -1.24 12.61
CA ASP A 31 5.73 -0.84 12.53
C ASP A 31 6.14 -0.41 11.10
N LYS A 32 7.28 0.28 11.01
CA LYS A 32 7.89 0.74 9.75
C LYS A 32 7.97 -0.37 8.68
N GLN A 33 8.28 -1.61 9.06
CA GLN A 33 8.43 -2.69 8.10
C GLN A 33 7.08 -3.13 7.54
N LYS A 34 6.05 -3.21 8.38
CA LYS A 34 4.67 -3.51 7.95
C LYS A 34 4.15 -2.44 7.00
N ILE A 35 4.33 -1.16 7.33
CA ILE A 35 3.90 -0.04 6.47
C ILE A 35 4.52 -0.17 5.07
N LYS A 36 5.84 -0.38 5.00
CA LYS A 36 6.55 -0.56 3.72
C LYS A 36 6.03 -1.78 2.95
N ASN A 37 5.79 -2.89 3.64
CA ASN A 37 5.28 -4.11 3.00
C ASN A 37 3.88 -3.88 2.40
N ILE A 38 3.00 -3.16 3.09
CA ILE A 38 1.66 -2.80 2.61
C ILE A 38 1.76 -1.97 1.32
N LEU A 39 2.61 -0.94 1.29
CA LEU A 39 2.79 -0.11 0.10
C LEU A 39 3.38 -0.89 -1.08
N ILE A 40 4.33 -1.79 -0.82
CA ILE A 40 4.88 -2.67 -1.86
C ILE A 40 3.80 -3.60 -2.41
N ALA A 41 3.02 -4.25 -1.54
CA ALA A 41 1.94 -5.15 -1.95
C ALA A 41 0.87 -4.43 -2.76
N LEU A 42 0.43 -3.25 -2.30
CA LEU A 42 -0.52 -2.41 -3.01
C LEU A 42 0.01 -2.01 -4.40
N SER A 43 1.28 -1.61 -4.48
CA SER A 43 1.90 -1.18 -5.73
C SER A 43 2.13 -2.32 -6.71
N LEU A 44 2.30 -3.55 -6.21
CA LEU A 44 2.40 -4.78 -6.99
C LEU A 44 1.06 -5.28 -7.53
N HIS A 45 -0.04 -4.92 -6.86
CA HIS A 45 -1.35 -5.49 -7.16
C HIS A 45 -1.83 -5.09 -8.58
N VAL A 46 -2.25 -6.07 -9.37
CA VAL A 46 -2.58 -5.87 -10.80
C VAL A 46 -3.76 -4.92 -11.01
N ASN A 47 -4.74 -4.96 -10.10
CA ASN A 47 -5.94 -4.10 -10.13
C ASN A 47 -5.77 -2.80 -9.33
N ALA A 48 -4.62 -2.56 -8.69
CA ALA A 48 -4.38 -1.28 -8.02
C ALA A 48 -4.07 -0.20 -9.06
N GLU A 49 -4.80 0.90 -8.97
CA GLU A 49 -4.61 2.08 -9.79
C GLU A 49 -3.63 3.06 -9.15
N LYS A 50 -3.12 3.99 -9.97
CA LYS A 50 -2.15 5.01 -9.52
C LYS A 50 -2.69 5.84 -8.35
N ASP A 51 -3.98 6.20 -8.40
CA ASP A 51 -4.57 7.11 -7.41
C ASP A 51 -4.66 6.46 -6.02
N ILE A 52 -5.05 5.18 -5.93
CA ILE A 52 -5.08 4.49 -4.64
C ILE A 52 -3.67 4.31 -4.06
N ILE A 53 -2.67 4.05 -4.91
CA ILE A 53 -1.27 3.94 -4.47
C ILE A 53 -0.78 5.27 -3.90
N ILE A 54 -0.97 6.38 -4.63
CA ILE A 54 -0.51 7.71 -4.20
C ILE A 54 -1.26 8.18 -2.95
N ASN A 55 -2.58 7.99 -2.90
CA ASN A 55 -3.37 8.41 -1.74
C ASN A 55 -2.99 7.60 -0.50
N THR A 56 -2.75 6.29 -0.65
CA THR A 56 -2.28 5.45 0.47
C THR A 56 -0.89 5.89 0.94
N GLN A 57 0.03 6.19 0.03
CA GLN A 57 1.36 6.71 0.36
C GLN A 57 1.26 8.02 1.16
N LYS A 58 0.45 8.97 0.69
CA LYS A 58 0.23 10.25 1.40
C LYS A 58 -0.32 10.04 2.80
N ARG A 59 -1.34 9.19 2.97
CA ARG A 59 -1.90 8.89 4.30
C ARG A 59 -0.87 8.29 5.26
N PHE A 60 0.06 7.48 4.76
CA PHE A 60 1.18 6.99 5.58
C PHE A 60 2.21 8.09 5.86
N GLN A 61 2.52 8.97 4.92
CA GLN A 61 3.42 10.12 5.11
C GLN A 61 2.84 11.13 6.11
N ASP A 62 1.53 11.36 6.11
CA ASP A 62 0.85 12.23 7.08
C ASP A 62 0.98 11.70 8.52
N LYS A 63 1.00 10.37 8.68
CA LYS A 63 1.15 9.70 9.98
C LYS A 63 2.61 9.48 10.39
N HIS A 64 3.51 9.28 9.43
CA HIS A 64 4.93 8.97 9.62
C HIS A 64 5.80 9.83 8.70
N PRO A 65 5.84 11.16 8.91
CA PRO A 65 6.57 12.07 8.04
C PRO A 65 8.09 11.76 8.00
N GLU A 66 8.63 11.16 9.06
CA GLU A 66 10.01 10.71 9.13
C GLU A 66 10.35 9.54 8.18
N LEU A 67 9.34 8.89 7.60
CA LEU A 67 9.49 7.77 6.69
C LEU A 67 9.33 8.15 5.21
N GLU A 68 9.15 9.43 4.88
CA GLU A 68 8.81 9.91 3.53
C GLU A 68 9.63 9.25 2.41
N ILE A 69 10.97 9.29 2.54
CA ILE A 69 11.91 8.74 1.55
C ILE A 69 11.78 7.22 1.44
N GLU A 70 11.58 6.52 2.56
CA GLU A 70 11.39 5.07 2.58
C GLU A 70 10.07 4.63 1.96
N LEU A 71 9.01 5.41 2.16
CA LEU A 71 7.69 5.15 1.56
C LEU A 71 7.73 5.37 0.05
N GLU A 72 8.39 6.42 -0.44
CA GLU A 72 8.64 6.62 -1.86
C GLU A 72 9.41 5.46 -2.49
N LYS A 73 10.49 5.01 -1.83
CA LYS A 73 11.28 3.86 -2.28
C LYS A 73 10.45 2.57 -2.31
N ALA A 74 9.54 2.39 -1.35
CA ALA A 74 8.64 1.23 -1.29
C ALA A 74 7.66 1.21 -2.48
N VAL A 75 7.03 2.35 -2.77
CA VAL A 75 6.13 2.50 -3.93
C VAL A 75 6.88 2.24 -5.23
N LYS A 76 8.03 2.90 -5.41
CA LYS A 76 8.88 2.71 -6.61
C LYS A 76 9.26 1.25 -6.81
N LYS A 77 9.73 0.58 -5.75
CA LYS A 77 10.08 -0.84 -5.78
C LYS A 77 8.89 -1.72 -6.20
N GLY A 78 7.70 -1.44 -5.69
CA GLY A 78 6.49 -2.18 -6.05
C GLY A 78 6.11 -1.99 -7.53
N LEU A 79 6.16 -0.75 -8.02
CA LEU A 79 5.86 -0.41 -9.42
C LEU A 79 6.88 -1.00 -10.41
N ASP A 80 8.18 -0.89 -10.10
CA ASP A 80 9.26 -1.46 -10.91
C ASP A 80 9.06 -2.98 -11.07
N ASN A 81 8.78 -3.67 -9.96
CA ASN A 81 8.51 -5.10 -9.97
C ASN A 81 7.20 -5.47 -10.69
N ARG A 82 6.18 -4.61 -10.66
CA ARG A 82 4.93 -4.79 -11.43
C ARG A 82 5.19 -4.67 -12.93
N GLY A 83 6.05 -3.74 -13.34
CA GLY A 83 6.49 -3.58 -14.72
C GLY A 83 7.28 -4.79 -15.25
N LEU A 84 8.12 -5.41 -14.40
CA LEU A 84 8.88 -6.62 -14.73
C LEU A 84 8.04 -7.90 -14.82
N LYS A 85 6.84 -7.91 -14.23
CA LYS A 85 5.92 -9.06 -14.23
C LYS A 85 4.95 -9.08 -15.42
N LYS A 86 4.96 -8.05 -16.28
CA LYS A 86 4.13 -7.97 -17.48
C LYS A 86 4.76 -8.64 -18.69
#